data_AF-A0A351KGW6-F1
#
_entry.id   AF-A0A351KGW6-F1
#
_cell.length_a   1.000
_cell.length_b   1.000
_cell.length_c   1.000
_cell.angle_alpha   90.00
_cell.angle_beta   90.00
_cell.angle_gamma   90.00
#
_symmetry.space_group_name_H-M   'P 1'
#
loop_
_entity.id
_entity.type
_entity.pdbx_description
1 polymer ?
#
loop_
_entity_poly.entity_id
_entity_poly.type
_entity_poly.pdbx_seq_one_letter_code
_entity_poly.pdbx_strand_id
1 'polypeptide(L)'
;ANIGGLYNVYNILAAAAVAMEIGVKPEILKKSIKSYKARFGRTESFMYDNKEIKIILVKNPAGFNQGLMIPTYNKEDKCGCFILNDDYADGRDISWIWDVDFENTFTDYNNIFVSGSR
;
A
#
# COMPACT_ATOMS: atom_id res chain seq x y z
N ALA A 1 1.25 -11.06 9.81
CA ALA A 1 1.42 -9.60 9.95
C ALA A 1 0.26 -8.92 9.27
N ASN A 2 -0.24 -7.81 9.80
CA ASN A 2 -1.30 -7.04 9.16
C ASN A 2 -0.67 -5.86 8.41
N ILE A 3 0.07 -6.16 7.35
CA ILE A 3 0.78 -5.19 6.51
C ILE A 3 0.31 -5.46 5.08
N GLY A 4 -0.24 -4.44 4.42
CA GLY A 4 -0.66 -4.55 3.02
C GLY A 4 0.54 -4.65 2.06
N GLY A 5 0.25 -5.08 0.82
CA GLY A 5 1.22 -5.16 -0.28
C GLY A 5 2.04 -6.45 -0.29
N LEU A 6 2.02 -7.15 -1.44
CA LEU A 6 2.74 -8.42 -1.63
C LEU A 6 4.26 -8.26 -1.45
N TYR A 7 4.81 -7.10 -1.80
CA TYR A 7 6.22 -6.78 -1.62
C TYR A 7 6.70 -6.94 -0.17
N ASN A 8 5.85 -6.74 0.84
CA ASN A 8 6.22 -6.93 2.24
C ASN A 8 6.42 -8.40 2.64
N VAL A 9 5.90 -9.35 1.84
CA VAL A 9 6.17 -10.78 2.04
C VAL A 9 7.67 -11.07 1.89
N TYR A 10 8.34 -10.43 0.93
CA TYR A 10 9.79 -10.59 0.74
C TYR A 10 10.58 -10.03 1.93
N ASN A 11 10.16 -8.89 2.49
CA ASN A 11 10.79 -8.33 3.69
C ASN A 11 10.63 -9.27 4.89
N ILE A 12 9.44 -9.82 5.10
CA ILE A 12 9.18 -10.79 6.17
C ILE A 12 9.99 -12.07 5.95
N LEU A 13 10.06 -12.56 4.72
CA LEU A 13 10.80 -13.77 4.39
C LEU A 13 12.30 -13.59 4.63
N ALA A 14 12.88 -12.47 4.20
CA ALA A 14 14.27 -12.14 4.46
C ALA A 14 14.57 -12.08 5.96
N ALA A 15 13.73 -11.38 6.73
CA ALA A 15 13.87 -11.30 8.18
C ALA A 15 13.73 -12.68 8.87
N ALA A 16 12.76 -13.50 8.43
CA ALA A 16 12.56 -14.83 8.95
C ALA A 16 13.73 -15.76 8.63
N ALA A 17 14.29 -15.69 7.41
CA ALA A 17 15.45 -16.47 7.00
C ALA A 17 16.67 -16.17 7.89
N VAL A 18 16.99 -14.89 8.09
CA VAL A 18 18.07 -14.48 9.00
C VAL A 18 17.82 -14.94 10.43
N ALA A 19 16.58 -14.81 10.91
CA ALA A 19 16.26 -15.19 12.28
C ALA A 19 16.34 -16.72 12.50
N MET A 20 15.94 -17.52 11.51
CA MET A 20 16.10 -18.98 11.56
C MET A 20 17.59 -19.37 11.56
N GLU A 21 18.42 -18.71 10.75
CA GLU A 21 19.86 -18.97 10.68
C GLU A 21 20.56 -18.74 12.02
N ILE A 22 20.17 -17.70 12.76
CA ILE A 22 20.72 -17.42 14.10
C ILE A 22 20.04 -18.23 15.23
N GLY A 23 19.20 -19.22 14.88
CA GLY A 23 18.60 -20.16 15.82
C GLY A 23 17.29 -19.72 16.49
N VAL A 24 16.59 -18.71 15.96
CA VAL A 24 15.25 -18.34 16.46
C VAL A 24 14.25 -19.42 16.07
N LYS A 25 13.53 -19.93 17.08
CA LYS A 25 12.53 -20.99 16.87
C LYS A 25 11.34 -20.51 16.01
N PRO A 26 10.81 -21.36 15.10
CA PRO A 26 9.68 -21.00 14.23
C PRO A 26 8.44 -20.48 14.97
N GLU A 27 8.16 -20.98 16.18
CA GLU A 27 7.00 -20.57 16.98
C GLU A 27 7.11 -19.12 17.44
N ILE A 28 8.34 -18.67 17.77
CA ILE A 28 8.63 -17.29 18.14
C ILE A 28 8.43 -16.39 16.91
N LEU A 29 8.96 -16.79 15.76
CA LEU A 29 8.80 -16.03 14.51
C LEU A 29 7.33 -15.87 14.14
N LYS A 30 6.55 -16.96 14.18
CA LYS A 30 5.11 -16.92 13.91
C LYS A 30 4.39 -15.96 14.84
N LYS A 31 4.71 -15.97 16.14
CA LYS A 31 4.13 -15.04 17.12
C LYS A 31 4.51 -13.59 16.82
N SER A 32 5.79 -13.31 16.59
CA SER A 32 6.31 -11.96 16.29
C SER A 32 5.69 -11.39 15.02
N ILE A 33 5.69 -12.16 13.93
CA ILE A 33 5.09 -11.77 12.64
C ILE A 33 3.58 -11.53 12.80
N LYS A 34 2.88 -12.32 13.63
CA LYS A 34 1.44 -12.11 13.88
C LYS A 34 1.18 -10.83 14.67
N SER A 35 2.05 -10.48 15.62
CA SER A 35 1.91 -9.27 16.45
C SER A 35 2.40 -7.99 15.78
N TYR A 36 3.16 -8.08 14.69
CA TYR A 36 3.71 -6.92 14.01
C TYR A 36 2.61 -6.04 13.41
N LYS A 37 2.69 -4.75 13.72
CA LYS A 37 1.87 -3.68 13.13
C LYS A 37 2.78 -2.73 12.38
N ALA A 38 2.35 -2.32 11.19
CA ALA A 38 3.04 -1.28 10.44
C ALA A 38 3.08 0.03 11.23
N ARG A 39 4.18 0.77 11.12
CA ARG A 39 4.25 2.15 11.60
C ARG A 39 3.63 3.09 10.56
N PHE A 40 3.12 4.23 11.01
CA PHE A 40 2.48 5.28 10.21
C PHE A 40 3.22 5.61 8.89
N GLY A 41 2.47 6.04 7.87
CA GLY A 41 2.97 6.71 6.67
C GLY A 41 3.01 5.88 5.37
N ARG A 42 2.50 4.64 5.36
CA ARG A 42 2.47 3.81 4.13
C ARG A 42 1.07 3.35 3.76
N THR A 43 0.43 2.63 4.66
CA THR A 43 -0.96 2.21 4.55
C THR A 43 -1.61 2.51 5.88
N GLU A 44 -2.45 3.54 5.89
CA GLU A 44 -3.17 3.96 7.08
C GLU A 44 -4.67 3.73 6.89
N SER A 45 -5.31 3.20 7.92
CA SER A 45 -6.76 3.00 7.95
C SER A 45 -7.33 3.70 9.17
N PHE A 46 -8.37 4.50 8.97
CA PHE A 46 -9.13 5.11 10.07
C PHE A 46 -10.60 5.28 9.69
N MET A 47 -11.46 5.44 10.70
CA MET A 47 -12.88 5.69 10.49
C MET A 47 -13.16 7.19 10.54
N TYR A 48 -13.97 7.68 9.59
CA TYR A 48 -14.49 9.03 9.59
C TYR A 48 -15.95 9.00 9.12
N ASP A 49 -16.88 9.55 9.90
CA ASP A 49 -18.33 9.54 9.61
C ASP A 49 -18.87 8.16 9.17
N ASN A 50 -18.53 7.10 9.93
CA ASN A 50 -18.88 5.70 9.64
C ASN A 50 -18.35 5.13 8.31
N LYS A 51 -17.38 5.79 7.68
CA LYS A 51 -16.68 5.30 6.48
C LYS A 51 -15.25 4.93 6.84
N GLU A 52 -14.80 3.78 6.33
CA GLU A 52 -13.38 3.41 6.41
C GLU A 52 -12.61 4.19 5.35
N ILE A 53 -11.64 5.00 5.79
CA ILE A 53 -10.70 5.70 4.91
C ILE A 53 -9.38 4.94 4.94
N LYS A 54 -8.86 4.64 3.74
CA LYS A 54 -7.53 4.05 3.54
C LYS A 54 -6.64 5.02 2.78
N ILE A 55 -5.52 5.40 3.36
CA ILE A 55 -4.49 6.22 2.73
C ILE A 55 -3.33 5.31 2.32
N ILE A 56 -2.95 5.38 1.04
CA ILE A 56 -1.87 4.58 0.46
C ILE A 56 -0.86 5.53 -0.15
N LEU A 57 0.37 5.53 0.36
CA LEU A 57 1.46 6.31 -0.21
C LEU A 57 2.09 5.56 -1.39
N VAL A 58 2.18 6.24 -2.54
CA VAL A 58 2.82 5.75 -3.76
C VAL A 58 3.81 6.80 -4.25
N LYS A 59 4.91 6.37 -4.86
CA LYS A 59 5.99 7.27 -5.32
C LYS A 59 6.59 6.91 -6.69
N ASN A 60 6.19 5.79 -7.25
CA ASN A 60 6.76 5.26 -8.50
C ASN A 60 5.80 4.22 -9.09
N PRO A 61 6.02 3.78 -10.35
CA PRO A 61 5.06 2.92 -11.05
C PRO A 61 4.81 1.60 -10.32
N ALA A 62 5.89 0.90 -9.94
CA ALA A 62 5.80 -0.38 -9.24
C ALA A 62 5.04 -0.26 -7.91
N GLY A 63 5.32 0.80 -7.12
CA GLY A 63 4.64 1.06 -5.86
C GLY A 63 3.17 1.41 -6.05
N PHE A 64 2.83 2.13 -7.14
CA PHE A 64 1.45 2.45 -7.47
C PHE A 64 0.67 1.21 -7.89
N ASN A 65 1.20 0.39 -8.80
CA ASN A 65 0.53 -0.85 -9.21
C ASN A 65 0.26 -1.78 -8.00
N GLN A 66 1.19 -1.86 -7.05
CA GLN A 66 0.96 -2.57 -5.78
C GLN A 66 -0.11 -1.90 -4.90
N GLY A 67 -0.16 -0.57 -4.88
CA GLY A 67 -1.20 0.21 -4.19
C GLY A 67 -2.59 -0.02 -4.79
N LEU A 68 -2.71 -0.06 -6.11
CA LEU A 68 -3.96 -0.30 -6.84
C LEU A 68 -4.58 -1.68 -6.54
N MET A 69 -3.77 -2.67 -6.17
CA MET A 69 -4.28 -3.98 -5.75
C MET A 69 -5.00 -3.92 -4.39
N ILE A 70 -4.63 -3.02 -3.47
CA ILE A 70 -5.14 -3.02 -2.09
C ILE A 70 -6.66 -2.81 -2.03
N PRO A 71 -7.25 -1.83 -2.75
CA PRO A 71 -8.69 -1.65 -2.79
C PRO A 71 -9.46 -2.85 -3.36
N THR A 72 -8.86 -3.65 -4.25
CA THR A 72 -9.55 -4.79 -4.88
C THR A 72 -9.86 -5.94 -3.91
N TYR A 73 -9.24 -5.96 -2.72
CA TYR A 73 -9.55 -6.92 -1.67
C TYR A 73 -10.91 -6.70 -1.01
N ASN A 74 -11.48 -5.48 -1.10
CA ASN A 74 -12.86 -5.22 -0.72
C ASN A 74 -13.71 -5.09 -1.99
N LYS A 75 -14.77 -5.90 -2.10
CA LYS A 75 -15.69 -5.89 -3.25
C LYS A 75 -16.86 -4.91 -3.09
N GLU A 76 -16.94 -4.23 -1.96
CA GLU A 76 -17.93 -3.17 -1.76
C GLU A 76 -17.59 -1.95 -2.61
N ASP A 77 -18.65 -1.23 -2.98
CA ASP A 77 -18.58 0.08 -3.61
C ASP A 77 -17.66 1.02 -2.83
N LYS A 78 -16.77 1.69 -3.56
CA LYS A 78 -15.79 2.62 -2.96
C LYS A 78 -15.59 3.87 -3.80
N CYS A 79 -14.99 4.86 -3.17
CA CYS A 79 -14.55 6.09 -3.82
C CYS A 79 -13.01 6.12 -3.83
N GLY A 80 -12.43 6.65 -4.91
CA GLY A 80 -10.99 6.82 -5.07
C GLY A 80 -10.62 8.29 -5.05
N CYS A 81 -9.53 8.64 -4.38
CA CYS A 81 -8.95 9.98 -4.43
C CYS A 81 -7.46 9.84 -4.73
N PHE A 82 -7.04 10.41 -5.85
CA PHE A 82 -5.66 10.40 -6.32
C PHE A 82 -5.08 11.79 -6.16
N ILE A 83 -3.98 11.90 -5.41
CA ILE A 83 -3.33 13.19 -5.13
C ILE A 83 -1.92 13.12 -5.70
N LEU A 84 -1.63 13.91 -6.72
CA LEU A 84 -0.34 13.97 -7.38
C LEU A 84 0.30 15.34 -7.19
N ASN A 85 1.46 15.35 -6.53
CA ASN A 85 2.30 16.51 -6.41
C ASN A 85 3.58 16.32 -7.22
N ASP A 86 4.24 17.42 -7.55
CA ASP A 86 5.51 17.45 -8.27
C ASP A 86 6.59 18.26 -7.53
N ASP A 87 6.52 18.34 -6.20
CA ASP A 87 7.55 18.99 -5.39
C ASP A 87 8.87 18.24 -5.41
N TYR A 88 9.93 18.85 -4.88
CA TYR A 88 11.28 18.26 -4.89
C TYR A 88 11.33 16.86 -4.27
N ALA A 89 10.52 16.60 -3.24
CA ALA A 89 10.44 15.30 -2.56
C ALA A 89 9.59 14.24 -3.31
N ASP A 90 8.83 14.67 -4.31
CA ASP A 90 7.92 13.84 -5.11
C ASP A 90 8.50 13.55 -6.50
N GLY A 91 9.32 14.47 -7.03
CA GLY A 91 9.86 14.42 -8.37
C GLY A 91 9.16 15.43 -9.28
N ARG A 92 9.94 16.27 -9.94
CA ARG A 92 9.41 17.32 -10.84
C ARG A 92 8.88 16.76 -12.16
N ASP A 93 9.43 15.63 -12.59
CA ASP A 93 8.93 14.88 -13.74
C ASP A 93 7.91 13.83 -13.27
N ILE A 94 6.65 14.04 -13.65
CA ILE A 94 5.53 13.17 -13.29
C ILE A 94 5.25 12.10 -14.35
N SER A 95 6.06 12.00 -15.41
CA SER A 95 5.81 11.07 -16.51
C SER A 95 5.73 9.61 -16.09
N TRP A 96 6.28 9.26 -14.92
CA TRP A 96 6.17 7.93 -14.32
C TRP A 96 4.71 7.45 -14.16
N ILE A 97 3.72 8.35 -14.08
CA ILE A 97 2.32 7.93 -14.00
C ILE A 97 1.84 7.21 -15.27
N TRP A 98 2.50 7.40 -16.41
CA TRP A 98 2.18 6.71 -17.66
C TRP A 98 2.64 5.25 -17.67
N ASP A 99 3.52 4.86 -16.74
CA ASP A 99 3.97 3.49 -16.56
C ASP A 99 3.11 2.74 -15.49
N VAL A 100 2.03 3.36 -15.00
CA VAL A 100 1.11 2.78 -14.01
C VAL A 100 -0.03 2.07 -14.72
N ASP A 101 -0.33 0.84 -14.30
CA ASP A 101 -1.35 -0.03 -14.88
C ASP A 101 -2.77 0.38 -14.38
N PHE A 102 -3.25 1.54 -14.81
CA PHE A 102 -4.58 2.02 -14.44
C PHE A 102 -5.70 1.24 -15.12
N GLU A 103 -5.39 0.55 -16.22
CA GLU A 103 -6.34 -0.16 -17.07
C GLU A 103 -7.13 -1.19 -16.25
N ASN A 104 -8.46 -1.08 -16.28
CA ASN A 104 -9.42 -1.94 -15.56
C ASN A 104 -9.45 -1.81 -14.02
N THR A 105 -8.66 -0.90 -13.43
CA THR A 105 -8.58 -0.76 -11.98
C THR A 105 -9.82 -0.12 -11.35
N PHE A 106 -10.58 0.68 -12.11
CA PHE A 106 -11.63 1.55 -11.55
C PHE A 106 -13.07 1.09 -11.83
N THR A 107 -13.27 -0.18 -12.21
CA THR A 107 -14.59 -0.70 -12.62
C THR A 107 -15.63 -0.73 -11.50
N ASP A 108 -15.20 -0.76 -10.24
CA ASP A 108 -16.01 -0.83 -9.02
C ASP A 108 -15.98 0.47 -8.18
N TYR A 109 -15.55 1.58 -8.79
CA TYR A 109 -15.49 2.89 -8.15
C TYR A 109 -16.71 3.74 -8.50
N ASN A 110 -17.47 4.14 -7.48
CA ASN A 110 -18.63 5.03 -7.66
C ASN A 110 -18.20 6.46 -8.01
N ASN A 111 -17.09 6.92 -7.43
CA ASN A 111 -16.53 8.24 -7.70
C ASN A 111 -15.01 8.17 -7.70
N ILE A 112 -14.40 8.96 -8.57
CA ILE A 112 -12.95 9.18 -8.63
C ILE A 112 -12.69 10.67 -8.53
N PHE A 113 -11.86 11.05 -7.57
CA PHE A 113 -11.39 12.41 -7.36
C PHE A 113 -9.90 12.48 -7.70
N VAL A 114 -9.49 13.61 -8.28
CA VAL A 114 -8.09 13.93 -8.57
C VAL A 114 -7.76 15.28 -7.94
N SER A 115 -6.57 15.40 -7.37
CA SER A 115 -6.09 16.62 -6.69
C SER A 115 -4.56 16.64 -6.65
N GLY A 116 -4.01 17.65 -5.99
CA GLY A 116 -2.57 17.91 -5.92
C GLY A 116 -2.14 19.06 -6.83
N SER A 117 -0.83 19.29 -6.93
CA SER A 117 -0.29 20.34 -7.81
C SER A 117 -0.36 19.99 -9.29
N ARG A 118 -0.66 18.73 -9.65
CA ARG A 118 -0.75 18.22 -11.02
C ARG A 118 -2.02 17.42 -11.26
#